data_AF-A0A8T4E1D9-F1
#
_entry.id   AF-A0A8T4E1D9-F1
#
_cell.length_a   1.000
_cell.length_b   1.000
_cell.length_c   1.000
_cell.angle_alpha   90.00
_cell.angle_beta   90.00
_cell.angle_gamma   90.00
#
_symmetry.space_group_name_H-M   'P 1'
#
loop_
_entity.id
_entity.type
_entity.pdbx_description
1 polymer ?
#
loop_
_entity_poly.entity_id
_entity_poly.type
_entity_poly.pdbx_seq_one_letter_code
_entity_poly.pdbx_strand_id
1 'polypeptide(L)'
;MKKTILYLLICLFFIAVTTLPLYGSNSHTSFNITERPPIEWEKTYGGKIVDWGRSVQQTSDGGYIVSGAYQRNAYTPCQGFVYVLKIDVFGNVEWDQQYGIVPNENVGQCIQQTSDGGYIIAGFTGYNYHFDAYILKIDSTGTLQWTRILGLFDFYDDSLSVQETTDGGFILTGWTGSNGAGSSDVWLIKLNATGEDEWIHTYGGSGLDGADSVQQTSDGGYIIAGTTHSFDAGGNGDIWMIKTDTNGNELWNTSIGGGYLDRGRHVQQTLDGGYIITGSTMSYGEGDCDVWLVKTDSVGNELWNCTFGGSQWDEGKSVRQTADHGYFLTGDYTDPARGDLEVYMIKTDEYGLEEWSYIIDHNGVTDSGSYGIQTQDGGYLITGETGKYNLAAVDVLLIKLQGANAAPNAPVLNGPTSGDYRIEYSWNITAIDPDSDDIFYYIDWGDGTNTSWSMAYTSGETIVRSHKYPAKGTYTITGKAKDIYGAESDWGFLSVTMPCSSTIPFYDFLIKVFKRFPNALPILRYLFGL
;
A
#
# COMPACT_ATOMS: atom_id res chain seq x y z
N MET A 1 8.88 -58.85 -31.51
CA MET A 1 8.88 -57.44 -31.97
C MET A 1 7.84 -56.59 -31.22
N LYS A 2 7.87 -56.55 -29.88
CA LYS A 2 7.00 -55.70 -29.05
C LYS A 2 7.68 -55.27 -27.74
N LYS A 3 8.99 -54.99 -27.79
CA LYS A 3 9.74 -54.36 -26.69
C LYS A 3 10.66 -53.21 -27.11
N THR A 4 10.71 -52.88 -28.41
CA THR A 4 11.54 -51.78 -28.94
C THR A 4 10.73 -50.51 -29.26
N ILE A 5 9.39 -50.60 -29.28
CA ILE A 5 8.52 -49.43 -29.55
C ILE A 5 8.13 -48.70 -28.26
N LEU A 6 8.26 -49.33 -27.09
CA LEU A 6 7.94 -48.69 -25.80
C LEU A 6 9.08 -47.79 -25.29
N TYR A 7 10.32 -48.00 -25.74
CA TYR A 7 11.45 -47.12 -25.43
C TYR A 7 11.54 -45.91 -26.38
N LEU A 8 10.95 -45.98 -27.58
CA LEU A 8 10.92 -44.83 -28.50
C LEU A 8 9.78 -43.83 -28.18
N LEU A 9 8.75 -44.24 -27.43
CA LEU A 9 7.64 -43.37 -27.00
C LEU A 9 7.87 -42.70 -25.64
N ILE A 10 8.87 -43.14 -24.87
CA ILE A 10 9.24 -42.52 -23.58
C ILE A 10 10.40 -41.50 -23.75
N CYS A 11 11.18 -41.60 -24.84
CA CYS A 11 12.18 -40.57 -25.20
C CYS A 11 11.63 -39.41 -26.04
N LEU A 12 10.34 -39.44 -26.42
CA LEU A 12 9.66 -38.37 -27.17
C LEU A 12 8.71 -37.52 -26.30
N PHE A 13 8.66 -37.78 -24.99
CA PHE A 13 7.88 -37.00 -24.00
C PHE A 13 8.74 -36.23 -23.00
N PHE A 14 10.06 -36.15 -23.24
CA PHE A 14 11.04 -35.41 -22.41
C PHE A 14 11.90 -34.43 -23.24
N ILE A 15 11.49 -34.09 -24.47
CA ILE A 15 12.18 -33.11 -25.35
C ILE A 15 11.21 -31.98 -25.77
N ALA A 16 10.20 -31.67 -24.96
CA ALA A 16 9.28 -30.57 -25.25
C ALA A 16 8.80 -29.86 -23.98
N VAL A 17 9.72 -29.40 -23.12
CA VAL A 17 9.62 -28.14 -22.34
C VAL A 17 11.04 -27.83 -21.84
N THR A 18 11.91 -27.32 -22.70
CA THR A 18 13.06 -26.47 -22.31
C THR A 18 13.47 -25.64 -23.52
N THR A 19 12.56 -24.80 -24.00
CA THR A 19 13.00 -23.51 -24.53
C THR A 19 13.06 -22.59 -23.32
N LEU A 20 14.18 -22.65 -22.59
CA LEU A 20 14.60 -21.47 -21.84
C LEU A 20 14.73 -20.37 -22.90
N PRO A 21 14.04 -19.23 -22.79
CA PRO A 21 14.45 -18.09 -23.58
C PRO A 21 15.88 -17.79 -23.12
N LEU A 22 16.83 -17.86 -24.06
CA LEU A 22 18.03 -17.06 -23.94
C LEU A 22 17.52 -15.61 -23.83
N TYR A 23 17.50 -15.06 -22.62
CA TYR A 23 17.38 -13.63 -22.40
C TYR A 23 18.69 -13.00 -22.89
N GLY A 24 18.79 -12.89 -24.21
CA GLY A 24 19.62 -11.88 -24.85
C GLY A 24 18.85 -10.58 -24.78
N SER A 25 19.55 -9.52 -24.38
CA SER A 25 19.16 -8.11 -24.46
C SER A 25 18.21 -7.85 -25.64
N ASN A 26 16.93 -7.67 -25.35
CA ASN A 26 15.94 -7.30 -26.35
C ASN A 26 15.27 -6.01 -25.92
N SER A 27 15.67 -4.96 -26.64
CA SER A 27 14.88 -3.80 -27.04
C SER A 27 13.40 -3.84 -26.67
N HIS A 28 12.97 -2.80 -25.97
CA HIS A 28 11.59 -2.41 -25.67
C HIS A 28 10.62 -2.68 -26.84
N THR A 29 9.91 -3.81 -26.77
CA THR A 29 8.68 -4.00 -27.53
C THR A 29 7.55 -3.40 -26.70
N SER A 30 6.95 -2.31 -27.17
CA SER A 30 5.86 -1.57 -26.53
C SER A 30 4.69 -2.50 -26.18
N PHE A 31 4.58 -2.87 -24.91
CA PHE A 31 3.34 -3.40 -24.34
C PHE A 31 2.36 -2.24 -24.15
N ASN A 32 1.06 -2.54 -24.18
CA ASN A 32 0.03 -1.57 -23.85
C ASN A 32 0.24 -1.15 -22.40
N ILE A 33 0.90 0.00 -22.18
CA ILE A 33 0.96 0.67 -20.88
C ILE A 33 -0.50 0.92 -20.51
N THR A 34 -0.99 0.21 -19.49
CA THR A 34 -2.30 0.51 -18.90
C THR A 34 -2.23 1.93 -18.33
N GLU A 35 -3.28 2.73 -18.54
CA GLU A 35 -3.33 4.06 -17.92
C GLU A 35 -3.12 3.92 -16.41
N ARG A 36 -2.18 4.70 -15.86
CA ARG A 36 -1.91 4.72 -14.42
C ARG A 36 -3.20 5.03 -13.64
N PRO A 37 -3.31 4.60 -12.39
CA PRO A 37 -4.38 5.08 -11.53
C PRO A 37 -4.33 6.62 -11.43
N PRO A 38 -5.47 7.33 -11.48
CA PRO A 38 -5.51 8.78 -11.39
C PRO A 38 -5.05 9.25 -9.99
N ILE A 39 -4.60 10.51 -9.91
CA ILE A 39 -4.32 11.15 -8.62
C ILE A 39 -5.66 11.43 -7.95
N GLU A 40 -5.86 10.86 -6.76
CA GLU A 40 -7.01 11.11 -5.90
C GLU A 40 -6.88 12.47 -5.23
N TRP A 41 -5.72 12.70 -4.61
CA TRP A 41 -5.33 13.97 -4.04
C TRP A 41 -3.81 14.10 -3.96
N GLU A 42 -3.36 15.33 -3.95
CA GLU A 42 -1.97 15.73 -3.78
C GLU A 42 -1.94 16.90 -2.82
N LYS A 43 -1.07 16.82 -1.81
CA LYS A 43 -1.00 17.81 -0.73
C LYS A 43 0.44 18.03 -0.29
N THR A 44 0.72 19.26 0.11
CA THR A 44 1.99 19.63 0.74
C THR A 44 1.80 19.98 2.21
N TYR A 45 2.77 19.63 3.04
CA TYR A 45 2.75 19.85 4.49
C TYR A 45 4.10 20.39 4.95
N GLY A 46 4.09 21.23 5.97
CA GLY A 46 5.31 21.85 6.46
C GLY A 46 5.11 23.30 6.88
N GLY A 47 6.21 23.90 7.32
CA GLY A 47 6.31 25.28 7.73
C GLY A 47 6.69 26.23 6.61
N LYS A 48 7.44 27.27 6.99
CA LYS A 48 7.87 28.35 6.08
C LYS A 48 9.23 28.11 5.44
N ILE A 49 9.93 27.04 5.83
CA ILE A 49 11.33 26.82 5.49
C ILE A 49 11.46 25.46 4.81
N VAL A 50 11.94 24.43 5.49
CA VAL A 50 12.33 23.18 4.86
C VAL A 50 11.77 22.04 5.69
N ASP A 51 10.97 21.21 5.04
CA ASP A 51 10.27 20.09 5.62
C ASP A 51 10.40 18.91 4.64
N TRP A 52 10.87 17.77 5.14
CA TRP A 52 11.16 16.59 4.33
C TRP A 52 10.30 15.42 4.79
N GLY A 53 9.70 14.68 3.84
CA GLY A 53 9.02 13.41 4.12
C GLY A 53 9.92 12.25 3.71
N ARG A 54 10.34 11.43 4.68
CA ARG A 54 11.30 10.33 4.45
C ARG A 54 10.65 8.96 4.43
N SER A 55 9.63 8.74 5.25
CA SER A 55 8.94 7.46 5.37
C SER A 55 7.46 7.67 5.63
N VAL A 56 6.63 6.80 5.05
CA VAL A 56 5.17 6.82 5.22
C VAL A 56 4.64 5.42 5.47
N GLN A 57 3.60 5.32 6.30
CA GLN A 57 2.86 4.09 6.51
C GLN A 57 1.36 4.38 6.65
N GLN A 58 0.51 3.49 6.13
CA GLN A 58 -0.91 3.50 6.45
C GLN A 58 -1.14 2.94 7.85
N THR A 59 -1.90 3.66 8.67
CA THR A 59 -2.19 3.30 10.05
C THR A 59 -3.44 2.42 10.15
N SER A 60 -3.55 1.68 11.25
CA SER A 60 -4.66 0.76 11.53
C SER A 60 -6.05 1.41 11.55
N ASP A 61 -6.11 2.72 11.74
CA ASP A 61 -7.34 3.53 11.68
C ASP A 61 -7.71 3.98 10.25
N GLY A 62 -6.92 3.59 9.24
CA GLY A 62 -7.10 3.93 7.84
C GLY A 62 -6.40 5.22 7.38
N GLY A 63 -5.89 6.04 8.32
CA GLY A 63 -5.10 7.23 8.02
C GLY A 63 -3.65 6.91 7.68
N TYR A 64 -2.78 7.94 7.70
CA TYR A 64 -1.37 7.78 7.37
C TYR A 64 -0.47 8.52 8.33
N ILE A 65 0.67 7.91 8.65
CA ILE A 65 1.73 8.51 9.46
C ILE A 65 2.98 8.72 8.60
N VAL A 66 3.58 9.91 8.71
CA VAL A 66 4.80 10.29 7.99
C VAL A 66 5.86 10.71 9.01
N SER A 67 7.11 10.33 8.77
CA SER A 67 8.27 10.92 9.43
C SER A 67 9.22 11.60 8.46
N GLY A 68 9.99 12.54 8.99
CA GLY A 68 11.12 13.13 8.29
C GLY A 68 11.75 14.22 9.13
N ALA A 69 11.95 15.41 8.56
CA ALA A 69 12.59 16.51 9.27
C ALA A 69 11.92 17.86 9.03
N TYR A 70 11.98 18.71 10.06
CA TYR A 70 11.42 20.06 10.09
C TYR A 70 12.54 21.04 10.45
N GLN A 71 12.79 22.05 9.61
CA GLN A 71 13.78 23.09 9.88
C GLN A 71 13.14 24.32 10.52
N ARG A 72 13.61 24.67 11.73
CA ARG A 72 13.06 25.81 12.49
C ARG A 72 13.46 27.17 11.91
N ASN A 73 14.66 27.29 11.33
CA ASN A 73 15.20 28.57 10.88
C ASN A 73 16.12 28.41 9.66
N ALA A 74 15.84 29.16 8.59
CA ALA A 74 16.61 29.18 7.35
C ALA A 74 18.08 29.65 7.52
N TYR A 75 18.40 30.32 8.63
CA TYR A 75 19.72 30.91 8.86
C TYR A 75 20.65 30.08 9.76
N THR A 76 20.15 29.01 10.38
CA THR A 76 20.95 28.14 11.26
C THR A 76 20.81 26.69 10.80
N PRO A 77 21.70 26.21 9.92
CA PRO A 77 21.56 24.92 9.24
C PRO A 77 21.41 23.73 10.20
N CYS A 78 21.99 23.81 11.41
CA CYS A 78 21.97 22.75 12.41
C CYS A 78 20.74 22.74 13.35
N GLN A 79 19.59 23.33 12.99
CA GLN A 79 18.40 23.35 13.87
C GLN A 79 17.17 22.68 13.24
N GLY A 80 17.33 21.39 12.93
CA GLY A 80 16.26 20.50 12.45
C GLY A 80 15.66 19.66 13.57
N PHE A 81 14.36 19.35 13.50
CA PHE A 81 13.66 18.42 14.38
C PHE A 81 13.17 17.23 13.56
N VAL A 82 13.08 16.05 14.18
CA VAL A 82 12.26 14.97 13.65
C VAL A 82 10.83 15.47 13.55
N TYR A 83 10.28 15.46 12.34
CA TYR A 83 8.89 15.81 12.09
C TYR A 83 8.06 14.55 11.99
N VAL A 84 6.92 14.51 12.69
CA VAL A 84 5.95 13.43 12.57
C VAL A 84 4.59 14.04 12.27
N LEU A 85 3.97 13.58 11.19
CA LEU A 85 2.70 14.06 10.68
C LEU A 85 1.70 12.90 10.61
N LYS A 86 0.56 13.04 11.28
CA LYS A 86 -0.59 12.14 11.15
C LYS A 86 -1.69 12.83 10.35
N ILE A 87 -2.16 12.13 9.33
CA ILE A 87 -3.27 12.56 8.48
C ILE A 87 -4.38 11.49 8.44
N ASP A 88 -5.59 11.94 8.13
CA ASP A 88 -6.70 11.06 7.77
C ASP A 88 -6.56 10.51 6.34
N VAL A 89 -7.48 9.64 5.93
CA VAL A 89 -7.48 9.01 4.60
C VAL A 89 -7.58 10.02 3.44
N PHE A 90 -8.14 11.20 3.70
CA PHE A 90 -8.31 12.29 2.73
C PHE A 90 -7.12 13.27 2.73
N GLY A 91 -6.08 13.02 3.53
CA GLY A 91 -4.93 13.90 3.69
C GLY A 91 -5.23 15.16 4.52
N ASN A 92 -6.20 15.14 5.43
CA ASN A 92 -6.36 16.24 6.38
C ASN A 92 -5.50 15.97 7.61
N VAL A 93 -4.82 17.00 8.10
CA VAL A 93 -3.96 16.90 9.29
C VAL A 93 -4.82 16.60 10.51
N GLU A 94 -4.53 15.48 11.17
CA GLU A 94 -5.08 15.17 12.49
C GLU A 94 -4.22 15.78 13.59
N TRP A 95 -2.90 15.59 13.48
CA TRP A 95 -1.90 16.22 14.32
C TRP A 95 -0.52 16.17 13.67
N ASP A 96 0.35 17.09 14.07
CA ASP A 96 1.77 17.06 13.75
C ASP A 96 2.59 17.40 15.00
N GLN A 97 3.78 16.82 15.11
CA GLN A 97 4.68 17.00 16.26
C GLN A 97 6.15 17.07 15.82
N GLN A 98 6.95 17.73 16.65
CA GLN A 98 8.38 17.91 16.44
C GLN A 98 9.16 17.37 17.63
N TYR A 99 10.19 16.57 17.37
CA TYR A 99 11.03 15.96 18.40
C TYR A 99 12.50 16.17 18.09
N GLY A 100 13.33 16.33 19.11
CA GLY A 100 14.75 16.47 18.90
C GLY A 100 15.46 17.21 20.01
N ILE A 101 16.78 17.22 19.90
CA ILE A 101 17.67 17.85 20.86
C ILE A 101 18.19 19.13 20.22
N VAL A 102 18.19 20.22 20.99
CA VAL A 102 18.74 21.50 20.56
C VAL A 102 20.17 21.63 21.11
N PRO A 103 21.16 22.07 20.31
CA PRO A 103 21.04 22.65 18.97
C PRO A 103 21.35 21.66 17.84
N ASN A 104 20.96 20.40 17.97
CA ASN A 104 21.26 19.39 16.96
C ASN A 104 20.35 19.50 15.74
N GLU A 105 20.84 19.00 14.62
CA GLU A 105 20.01 18.53 13.51
C GLU A 105 19.46 17.16 13.87
N ASN A 106 18.17 16.95 13.65
CA ASN A 106 17.49 15.69 13.95
C ASN A 106 16.59 15.33 12.76
N VAL A 107 16.68 14.09 12.28
CA VAL A 107 15.91 13.59 11.13
C VAL A 107 15.33 12.23 11.47
N GLY A 108 14.05 12.00 11.16
CA GLY A 108 13.41 10.69 11.27
C GLY A 108 13.35 10.00 9.91
N GLN A 109 14.31 9.13 9.63
CA GLN A 109 14.48 8.44 8.35
C GLN A 109 13.37 7.40 8.10
N CYS A 110 12.97 6.66 9.14
CA CYS A 110 11.97 5.60 9.04
C CYS A 110 10.99 5.64 10.20
N ILE A 111 9.72 5.38 9.93
CA ILE A 111 8.66 5.28 10.93
C ILE A 111 7.83 4.02 10.72
N GLN A 112 7.42 3.42 11.84
CA GLN A 112 6.46 2.32 11.84
C GLN A 112 5.49 2.43 13.02
N GLN A 113 4.20 2.20 12.75
CA GLN A 113 3.17 1.97 13.75
C GLN A 113 3.45 0.65 14.47
N THR A 114 3.46 0.71 15.81
CA THR A 114 3.71 -0.43 16.68
C THR A 114 2.41 -1.11 17.12
N SER A 115 2.49 -2.35 17.54
CA SER A 115 1.36 -3.21 17.93
C SER A 115 0.52 -2.66 19.09
N ASP A 116 1.12 -1.80 19.93
CA ASP A 116 0.44 -1.05 20.99
C ASP A 116 -0.34 0.18 20.49
N GLY A 117 -0.33 0.44 19.17
CA GLY A 117 -0.96 1.59 18.52
C GLY A 117 -0.11 2.86 18.49
N GLY A 118 1.07 2.87 19.12
CA GLY A 118 2.05 3.96 19.02
C GLY A 118 2.90 3.89 17.76
N TYR A 119 4.05 4.57 17.77
CA TYR A 119 4.97 4.61 16.64
C TYR A 119 6.43 4.59 17.09
N ILE A 120 7.25 3.83 16.38
CA ILE A 120 8.70 3.82 16.50
C ILE A 120 9.31 4.57 15.31
N ILE A 121 10.27 5.44 15.59
CA ILE A 121 10.98 6.26 14.60
C ILE A 121 12.47 6.02 14.77
N ALA A 122 13.17 5.85 13.65
CA ALA A 122 14.63 5.80 13.59
C ALA A 122 15.17 6.87 12.65
N GLY A 123 16.37 7.35 12.95
CA GLY A 123 17.09 8.33 12.17
C GLY A 123 18.39 8.74 12.88
N PHE A 124 18.74 10.02 12.82
CA PHE A 124 19.95 10.54 13.44
C PHE A 124 19.72 11.85 14.19
N THR A 125 20.63 12.14 15.12
CA THR A 125 20.78 13.44 15.78
C THR A 125 22.24 13.85 15.79
N GLY A 126 22.57 15.12 15.55
CA GLY A 126 23.96 15.53 15.61
C GLY A 126 24.23 17.01 15.57
N TYR A 127 25.44 17.39 15.95
CA TYR A 127 25.92 18.77 15.95
C TYR A 127 27.35 18.86 15.44
N ASN A 128 27.67 19.92 14.68
CA ASN A 128 29.00 20.14 14.09
C ASN A 128 29.55 18.95 13.29
N TYR A 129 28.68 18.28 12.52
CA TYR A 129 29.05 17.10 11.72
C TYR A 129 29.53 15.92 12.57
N HIS A 130 28.90 15.70 13.71
CA HIS A 130 28.96 14.43 14.45
C HIS A 130 27.52 13.98 14.64
N PHE A 131 27.13 12.93 13.91
CA PHE A 131 25.77 12.39 13.91
C PHE A 131 25.78 11.04 14.62
N ASP A 132 24.85 10.86 15.55
CA ASP A 132 24.58 9.61 16.25
C ASP A 132 23.21 9.08 15.81
N ALA A 133 23.00 7.77 15.82
CA ALA A 133 21.69 7.19 15.60
C ALA A 133 20.71 7.63 16.69
N TYR A 134 19.52 8.04 16.29
CA TYR A 134 18.49 8.57 17.17
C TYR A 134 17.18 7.82 16.97
N ILE A 135 16.68 7.23 18.05
CA ILE A 135 15.48 6.41 18.06
C ILE A 135 14.47 7.04 19.03
N LEU A 136 13.21 7.09 18.61
CA LEU A 136 12.11 7.64 19.40
C LEU A 136 10.92 6.69 19.38
N LYS A 137 10.32 6.47 20.54
CA LYS A 137 9.00 5.83 20.65
C LYS A 137 7.99 6.86 21.14
N ILE A 138 6.89 6.97 20.41
CA ILE A 138 5.75 7.82 20.74
C ILE A 138 4.50 6.94 20.88
N ASP A 139 3.51 7.44 21.64
CA ASP A 139 2.18 6.82 21.68
C ASP A 139 1.31 7.24 20.48
N SER A 140 0.08 6.72 20.43
CA SER A 140 -0.86 6.97 19.32
C SER A 140 -1.26 8.45 19.17
N THR A 141 -1.00 9.28 20.18
CA THR A 141 -1.33 10.71 20.20
C THR A 141 -0.13 11.61 19.88
N GLY A 142 1.05 11.02 19.66
CA GLY A 142 2.30 11.77 19.51
C GLY A 142 2.91 12.19 20.86
N THR A 143 2.55 11.55 21.96
CA THR A 143 3.27 11.80 23.23
C THR A 143 4.53 10.95 23.26
N LEU A 144 5.69 11.59 23.49
CA LEU A 144 6.98 10.91 23.61
C LEU A 144 7.01 9.97 24.82
N GLN A 145 7.32 8.70 24.58
CA GLN A 145 7.48 7.68 25.61
C GLN A 145 8.94 7.55 26.04
N TRP A 146 9.85 7.39 25.08
CA TRP A 146 11.30 7.31 25.33
C TRP A 146 12.11 7.65 24.08
N THR A 147 13.39 7.94 24.30
CA THR A 147 14.39 8.12 23.23
C THR A 147 15.65 7.33 23.54
N ARG A 148 16.39 6.96 22.48
CA ARG A 148 17.73 6.39 22.55
C ARG A 148 18.64 7.13 21.59
N ILE A 149 19.88 7.35 22.02
CA ILE A 149 20.98 7.78 21.17
C ILE A 149 22.01 6.67 21.21
N LEU A 150 22.43 6.22 20.04
CA LEU A 150 23.41 5.16 19.87
C LEU A 150 24.52 5.70 18.97
N GLY A 151 25.78 5.54 19.40
CA GLY A 151 26.94 6.04 18.68
C GLY A 151 28.07 6.38 19.66
N LEU A 152 29.30 6.56 19.15
CA LEU A 152 30.45 6.99 19.94
C LEU A 152 30.89 8.39 19.52
N PHE A 153 31.43 9.11 20.50
CA PHE A 153 31.96 10.44 20.30
C PHE A 153 33.05 10.45 19.22
N ASP A 154 32.93 11.36 18.25
CA ASP A 154 33.82 11.63 17.10
C ASP A 154 33.58 10.84 15.80
N PHE A 155 32.58 9.98 15.72
CA PHE A 155 32.25 9.26 14.48
C PHE A 155 30.82 9.56 14.01
N TYR A 156 30.49 9.07 12.82
CA TYR A 156 29.19 9.23 12.21
C TYR A 156 28.43 7.90 12.29
N ASP A 157 27.26 7.94 12.87
CA ASP A 157 26.34 6.82 12.99
C ASP A 157 24.92 7.30 12.58
N ASP A 158 24.25 6.54 11.72
CA ASP A 158 22.87 6.82 11.28
C ASP A 158 22.05 5.54 11.36
N SER A 159 20.76 5.66 11.66
CA SER A 159 19.79 4.57 11.63
C SER A 159 18.76 4.85 10.54
N LEU A 160 18.85 4.13 9.43
CA LEU A 160 18.06 4.40 8.23
C LEU A 160 16.73 3.63 8.19
N SER A 161 16.63 2.50 8.90
CA SER A 161 15.42 1.66 8.87
C SER A 161 15.12 1.04 10.25
N VAL A 162 13.83 0.92 10.57
CA VAL A 162 13.31 0.32 11.79
C VAL A 162 12.13 -0.61 11.52
N GLN A 163 12.04 -1.70 12.26
CA GLN A 163 10.86 -2.55 12.30
C GLN A 163 10.61 -3.14 13.70
N GLU A 164 9.37 -3.11 14.17
CA GLU A 164 8.89 -3.89 15.32
C GLU A 164 8.95 -5.39 14.99
N THR A 165 9.63 -6.14 15.84
CA THR A 165 9.81 -7.58 15.70
C THR A 165 8.66 -8.34 16.34
N THR A 166 8.44 -9.57 15.90
CA THR A 166 7.34 -10.45 16.37
C THR A 166 7.34 -10.74 17.88
N ASP A 167 8.47 -10.55 18.56
CA ASP A 167 8.62 -10.63 20.02
C ASP A 167 8.25 -9.32 20.76
N GLY A 168 7.84 -8.28 20.03
CA GLY A 168 7.52 -6.94 20.55
C GLY A 168 8.72 -6.02 20.73
N GLY A 169 9.94 -6.45 20.35
CA GLY A 169 11.13 -5.60 20.30
C GLY A 169 11.22 -4.82 18.98
N PHE A 170 12.40 -4.27 18.70
CA PHE A 170 12.67 -3.49 17.49
C PHE A 170 14.01 -3.90 16.86
N ILE A 171 14.02 -4.10 15.54
CA ILE A 171 15.24 -4.23 14.76
C ILE A 171 15.51 -2.94 14.00
N LEU A 172 16.76 -2.50 14.01
CA LEU A 172 17.24 -1.28 13.37
C LEU A 172 18.44 -1.60 12.50
N THR A 173 18.58 -0.91 11.37
CA THR A 173 19.81 -0.93 10.61
C THR A 173 20.24 0.46 10.16
N GLY A 174 21.52 0.58 9.84
CA GLY A 174 22.13 1.77 9.28
C GLY A 174 23.61 1.54 9.01
N TRP A 175 24.40 2.57 9.27
CA TRP A 175 25.85 2.49 9.18
C TRP A 175 26.50 3.14 10.38
N THR A 176 27.68 2.64 10.75
CA THR A 176 28.47 3.12 11.89
C THR A 176 29.91 3.34 11.45
N GLY A 177 30.45 4.53 11.71
CA GLY A 177 31.89 4.80 11.67
C GLY A 177 32.56 4.53 13.01
N SER A 178 31.76 4.39 14.08
CA SER A 178 32.24 4.17 15.44
C SER A 178 32.76 2.76 15.69
N ASN A 179 32.19 1.75 15.01
CA ASN A 179 32.41 0.34 15.34
C ASN A 179 32.52 -0.52 14.08
N GLY A 180 33.72 -1.02 13.78
CA GLY A 180 33.91 -2.11 12.82
C GLY A 180 35.24 -2.03 12.07
N ALA A 181 35.29 -2.59 10.88
CA ALA A 181 36.48 -2.66 10.06
C ALA A 181 36.43 -1.56 8.99
N GLY A 182 37.47 -0.73 8.90
CA GLY A 182 37.51 0.30 7.87
C GLY A 182 36.81 1.60 8.25
N SER A 183 36.11 2.20 7.28
CA SER A 183 35.65 3.59 7.34
C SER A 183 34.18 3.73 7.75
N SER A 184 33.35 2.76 7.40
CA SER A 184 31.99 2.57 7.92
C SER A 184 31.57 1.12 7.73
N ASP A 185 30.76 0.60 8.64
CA ASP A 185 30.21 -0.75 8.59
C ASP A 185 28.69 -0.73 8.71
N VAL A 186 28.03 -1.79 8.22
CA VAL A 186 26.61 -2.04 8.49
C VAL A 186 26.42 -2.21 9.99
N TRP A 187 25.44 -1.51 10.54
CA TRP A 187 25.10 -1.59 11.94
C TRP A 187 23.71 -2.20 12.14
N LEU A 188 23.63 -3.38 12.75
CA LEU A 188 22.38 -4.07 13.05
C LEU A 188 22.15 -4.12 14.55
N ILE A 189 21.04 -3.55 15.01
CA ILE A 189 20.74 -3.37 16.43
C ILE A 189 19.38 -3.97 16.75
N LYS A 190 19.34 -4.81 17.78
CA LYS A 190 18.10 -5.31 18.36
C LYS A 190 17.85 -4.66 19.71
N LEU A 191 16.68 -4.04 19.82
CA LEU A 191 16.15 -3.49 21.05
C LEU A 191 15.01 -4.38 21.57
N ASN A 192 14.83 -4.38 22.88
CA ASN A 192 13.63 -4.94 23.52
C ASN A 192 12.45 -3.95 23.45
N ALA A 193 11.28 -4.36 23.92
CA ALA A 193 10.06 -3.53 23.90
C ALA A 193 10.18 -2.22 24.69
N THR A 194 11.06 -2.16 25.69
CA THR A 194 11.35 -0.94 26.47
C THR A 194 12.42 -0.05 25.83
N GLY A 195 12.94 -0.46 24.67
CA GLY A 195 13.98 0.26 23.94
C GLY A 195 15.37 0.07 24.53
N GLU A 196 15.64 -0.97 25.34
CA GLU A 196 16.99 -1.31 25.82
C GLU A 196 17.69 -2.28 24.84
N ASP A 197 19.02 -2.25 24.79
CA ASP A 197 19.80 -3.06 23.85
C ASP A 197 19.77 -4.54 24.26
N GLU A 198 19.37 -5.41 23.33
CA GLU A 198 19.51 -6.87 23.48
C GLU A 198 20.84 -7.33 22.90
N TRP A 199 21.13 -6.89 21.67
CA TRP A 199 22.41 -7.13 21.00
C TRP A 199 22.65 -6.11 19.90
N ILE A 200 23.93 -5.99 19.54
CA ILE A 200 24.42 -5.11 18.48
C ILE A 200 25.46 -5.91 17.69
N HIS A 201 25.31 -5.94 16.36
CA HIS A 201 26.28 -6.55 15.45
C HIS A 201 26.72 -5.54 14.39
N THR A 202 27.94 -5.71 13.91
CA THR A 202 28.50 -4.94 12.80
C THR A 202 28.99 -5.86 11.70
N TYR A 203 28.79 -5.45 10.45
CA TYR A 203 29.22 -6.20 9.27
C TYR A 203 29.90 -5.27 8.28
N GLY A 204 31.10 -5.62 7.84
CA GLY A 204 31.83 -4.88 6.83
C GLY A 204 33.27 -5.35 6.69
N GLY A 205 33.99 -4.72 5.77
CA GLY A 205 35.35 -5.06 5.38
C GLY A 205 36.34 -3.92 5.61
N SER A 206 37.20 -3.59 4.65
CA SER A 206 38.13 -2.45 4.82
C SER A 206 37.60 -1.14 4.22
N GLY A 207 36.52 -1.22 3.45
CA GLY A 207 35.93 -0.14 2.67
C GLY A 207 34.89 0.67 3.45
N LEU A 208 33.96 1.24 2.68
CA LEU A 208 32.73 1.85 3.16
C LEU A 208 31.61 0.85 2.95
N ASP A 209 31.01 0.41 4.05
CA ASP A 209 29.88 -0.51 4.06
C ASP A 209 28.76 0.12 4.88
N GLY A 210 27.51 -0.06 4.43
CA GLY A 210 26.35 0.53 5.10
C GLY A 210 25.04 -0.09 4.61
N ALA A 211 24.02 -0.05 5.47
CA ALA A 211 22.70 -0.59 5.17
C ALA A 211 21.63 0.49 5.19
N ASP A 212 20.72 0.43 4.23
CA ASP A 212 19.60 1.36 4.09
C ASP A 212 18.28 0.73 4.58
N SER A 213 18.17 -0.60 4.57
CA SER A 213 16.90 -1.29 4.85
C SER A 213 17.09 -2.62 5.56
N VAL A 214 16.22 -2.87 6.55
CA VAL A 214 16.11 -4.16 7.26
C VAL A 214 14.67 -4.65 7.27
N GLN A 215 14.48 -5.96 7.17
CA GLN A 215 13.21 -6.61 7.42
C GLN A 215 13.37 -7.93 8.18
N GLN A 216 12.57 -8.15 9.22
CA GLN A 216 12.37 -9.45 9.83
C GLN A 216 11.68 -10.38 8.82
N THR A 217 12.32 -11.51 8.57
CA THR A 217 11.84 -12.54 7.65
C THR A 217 10.91 -13.53 8.33
N SER A 218 10.12 -14.27 7.56
CA SER A 218 9.15 -15.26 8.02
C SER A 218 9.74 -16.42 8.83
N ASP A 219 11.04 -16.69 8.70
CA ASP A 219 11.80 -17.63 9.53
C ASP A 219 12.23 -17.06 10.90
N GLY A 220 11.91 -15.79 11.18
CA GLY A 220 12.25 -15.06 12.40
C GLY A 220 13.58 -14.31 12.34
N GLY A 221 14.46 -14.60 11.38
CA GLY A 221 15.73 -13.88 11.18
C GLY A 221 15.53 -12.54 10.48
N TYR A 222 16.60 -11.96 9.95
CA TYR A 222 16.56 -10.64 9.30
C TYR A 222 17.25 -10.63 7.96
N ILE A 223 16.66 -9.96 6.97
CA ILE A 223 17.30 -9.59 5.71
C ILE A 223 17.66 -8.10 5.75
N ILE A 224 18.88 -7.79 5.34
CA ILE A 224 19.43 -6.43 5.29
C ILE A 224 19.88 -6.17 3.85
N ALA A 225 19.64 -4.95 3.35
CA ALA A 225 20.20 -4.48 2.09
C ALA A 225 20.85 -3.10 2.23
N GLY A 226 21.90 -2.89 1.45
CA GLY A 226 22.69 -1.67 1.45
C GLY A 226 23.73 -1.65 0.33
N THR A 227 24.86 -1.00 0.60
CA THR A 227 25.98 -0.87 -0.34
C THR A 227 27.29 -1.30 0.32
N THR A 228 28.14 -2.04 -0.40
CA THR A 228 29.48 -2.44 0.06
C THR A 228 30.56 -2.03 -0.92
N HIS A 229 31.62 -1.36 -0.44
CA HIS A 229 32.86 -1.10 -1.18
C HIS A 229 33.99 -2.06 -0.79
N SER A 230 33.67 -3.13 -0.06
CA SER A 230 34.64 -4.07 0.52
C SER A 230 34.71 -5.41 -0.23
N PHE A 231 33.60 -5.84 -0.81
CA PHE A 231 33.44 -7.21 -1.33
C PHE A 231 33.13 -7.27 -2.82
N ASP A 232 33.18 -6.14 -3.50
CA ASP A 232 32.94 -6.02 -4.94
C ASP A 232 34.22 -6.29 -5.77
N ALA A 233 34.03 -6.69 -7.03
CA ALA A 233 35.15 -6.99 -7.91
C ALA A 233 35.88 -5.72 -8.41
N GLY A 234 35.23 -4.55 -8.30
CA GLY A 234 35.69 -3.27 -8.87
C GLY A 234 36.14 -2.20 -7.85
N GLY A 235 35.79 -2.33 -6.57
CA GLY A 235 36.03 -1.31 -5.53
C GLY A 235 35.12 -0.07 -5.63
N ASN A 236 34.11 -0.10 -6.50
CA ASN A 236 33.22 1.03 -6.80
C ASN A 236 31.92 1.01 -6.01
N GLY A 237 31.58 -0.09 -5.34
CA GLY A 237 30.38 -0.24 -4.51
C GLY A 237 29.31 -1.07 -5.22
N ASP A 238 28.87 -2.17 -4.61
CA ASP A 238 27.77 -3.01 -5.11
C ASP A 238 26.63 -3.07 -4.08
N ILE A 239 25.43 -3.48 -4.53
CA ILE A 239 24.34 -3.86 -3.59
C ILE A 239 24.88 -4.95 -2.68
N TRP A 240 24.72 -4.80 -1.37
CA TRP A 240 25.06 -5.83 -0.41
C TRP A 240 23.82 -6.35 0.30
N MET A 241 23.62 -7.66 0.25
CA MET A 241 22.57 -8.36 0.98
C MET A 241 23.17 -9.20 2.09
N ILE A 242 22.60 -9.12 3.29
CA ILE A 242 23.01 -9.91 4.46
C ILE A 242 21.77 -10.58 5.04
N LYS A 243 21.80 -11.90 5.17
CA LYS A 243 20.78 -12.68 5.89
C LYS A 243 21.35 -13.15 7.21
N THR A 244 20.55 -12.98 8.25
CA THR A 244 20.90 -13.39 9.62
C THR A 244 19.85 -14.31 10.22
N ASP A 245 20.22 -14.98 11.32
CA ASP A 245 19.29 -15.66 12.22
C ASP A 245 18.61 -14.67 13.19
N THR A 246 17.76 -15.18 14.10
CA THR A 246 17.04 -14.36 15.10
C THR A 246 17.95 -13.65 16.10
N ASN A 247 19.20 -14.10 16.25
CA ASN A 247 20.18 -13.51 17.17
C ASN A 247 21.15 -12.56 16.43
N GLY A 248 20.91 -12.30 15.15
CA GLY A 248 21.78 -11.52 14.31
C GLY A 248 23.10 -12.23 13.99
N ASN A 249 23.18 -13.56 14.00
CA ASN A 249 24.34 -14.24 13.42
C ASN A 249 24.17 -14.33 11.91
N GLU A 250 25.21 -13.99 11.15
CA GLU A 250 25.21 -14.13 9.70
C GLU A 250 24.97 -15.59 9.27
N LEU A 251 24.01 -15.78 8.36
CA LEU A 251 23.76 -17.05 7.69
C LEU A 251 24.39 -17.07 6.30
N TRP A 252 24.25 -15.96 5.57
CA TRP A 252 24.92 -15.71 4.29
C TRP A 252 24.92 -14.21 4.00
N ASN A 253 25.84 -13.79 3.16
CA ASN A 253 25.82 -12.48 2.52
C ASN A 253 26.22 -12.61 1.04
N THR A 254 25.76 -11.70 0.20
CA THR A 254 26.11 -11.65 -1.24
C THR A 254 26.12 -10.21 -1.74
N SER A 255 27.01 -9.92 -2.68
CA SER A 255 26.99 -8.67 -3.44
C SER A 255 26.38 -8.87 -4.82
N ILE A 256 25.67 -7.85 -5.32
CA ILE A 256 25.06 -7.83 -6.65
C ILE A 256 25.37 -6.47 -7.28
N GLY A 257 26.04 -6.48 -8.43
CA GLY A 257 26.48 -5.27 -9.11
C GLY A 257 27.32 -5.57 -10.33
N GLY A 258 28.03 -4.57 -10.84
CA GLY A 258 28.81 -4.65 -12.07
C GLY A 258 30.17 -3.96 -11.97
N GLY A 259 30.53 -3.20 -13.01
CA GLY A 259 31.83 -2.54 -13.09
C GLY A 259 31.88 -1.17 -12.42
N TYR A 260 30.72 -0.61 -12.08
CA TYR A 260 30.54 0.74 -11.56
C TYR A 260 29.70 0.69 -10.27
N LEU A 261 29.40 1.86 -9.70
CA LEU A 261 28.69 1.96 -8.43
C LEU A 261 27.22 1.53 -8.59
N ASP A 262 26.81 0.55 -7.80
CA ASP A 262 25.44 0.07 -7.67
C ASP A 262 25.03 0.11 -6.19
N ARG A 263 23.86 0.69 -5.89
CA ARG A 263 23.40 0.97 -4.52
C ARG A 263 22.13 0.22 -4.19
N GLY A 264 22.06 -0.40 -3.02
CA GLY A 264 20.83 -0.99 -2.49
C GLY A 264 20.14 -0.04 -1.52
N ARG A 265 18.88 0.32 -1.78
CA ARG A 265 18.12 1.28 -0.95
C ARG A 265 17.01 0.64 -0.12
N HIS A 266 16.35 -0.39 -0.65
CA HIS A 266 15.24 -1.02 0.06
C HIS A 266 15.12 -2.50 -0.29
N VAL A 267 14.79 -3.33 0.72
CA VAL A 267 14.56 -4.78 0.54
C VAL A 267 13.23 -5.21 1.14
N GLN A 268 12.60 -6.19 0.50
CA GLN A 268 11.43 -6.87 1.03
C GLN A 268 11.47 -8.37 0.70
N GLN A 269 11.19 -9.22 1.69
CA GLN A 269 10.89 -10.63 1.48
C GLN A 269 9.56 -10.76 0.72
N THR A 270 9.60 -11.47 -0.39
CA THR A 270 8.45 -11.72 -1.26
C THR A 270 7.66 -12.95 -0.80
N LEU A 271 6.39 -13.05 -1.23
CA LEU A 271 5.47 -14.13 -0.84
C LEU A 271 5.96 -15.54 -1.22
N ASP A 272 6.80 -15.64 -2.24
CA ASP A 272 7.46 -16.89 -2.67
C ASP A 272 8.67 -17.29 -1.78
N GLY A 273 9.00 -16.47 -0.77
CA GLY A 273 10.11 -16.67 0.16
C GLY A 273 11.46 -16.09 -0.28
N GLY A 274 11.56 -15.57 -1.51
CA GLY A 274 12.74 -14.84 -2.00
C GLY A 274 12.74 -13.37 -1.55
N TYR A 275 13.53 -12.53 -2.23
CA TYR A 275 13.63 -11.10 -1.90
C TYR A 275 13.59 -10.22 -3.14
N ILE A 276 12.95 -9.06 -3.01
CA ILE A 276 12.97 -7.98 -3.99
C ILE A 276 13.76 -6.79 -3.41
N ILE A 277 14.64 -6.22 -4.21
CA ILE A 277 15.53 -5.12 -3.84
C ILE A 277 15.38 -4.01 -4.87
N THR A 278 15.31 -2.77 -4.42
CA THR A 278 15.47 -1.61 -5.31
C THR A 278 16.64 -0.74 -4.88
N GLY A 279 17.16 0.02 -5.83
CA GLY A 279 18.14 1.05 -5.60
C GLY A 279 18.51 1.75 -6.90
N SER A 280 19.80 1.94 -7.12
CA SER A 280 20.30 2.56 -8.36
C SER A 280 21.51 1.82 -8.92
N THR A 281 21.72 1.90 -10.22
CA THR A 281 22.81 1.21 -10.94
C THR A 281 23.51 2.15 -11.90
N MET A 282 24.84 2.20 -11.87
CA MET A 282 25.67 2.78 -12.94
C MET A 282 26.25 1.72 -13.87
N SER A 283 26.08 0.44 -13.52
CA SER A 283 26.63 -0.69 -14.27
C SER A 283 25.73 -1.13 -15.43
N TYR A 284 24.44 -0.93 -15.29
CA TYR A 284 23.37 -1.39 -16.17
C TYR A 284 22.39 -0.25 -16.46
N GLY A 285 21.69 -0.33 -17.60
CA GLY A 285 20.70 0.67 -18.01
C GLY A 285 21.21 1.62 -19.10
N GLU A 286 20.56 2.77 -19.24
CA GLU A 286 20.79 3.76 -20.29
C GLU A 286 21.23 5.09 -19.68
N GLY A 287 22.49 5.49 -19.87
CA GLY A 287 22.98 6.80 -19.41
C GLY A 287 23.86 6.70 -18.16
N ASP A 288 23.63 7.59 -17.20
CA ASP A 288 24.54 7.81 -16.07
C ASP A 288 24.21 6.91 -14.87
N CYS A 289 22.93 6.85 -14.44
CA CYS A 289 22.49 6.01 -13.34
C CYS A 289 20.98 5.73 -13.47
N ASP A 290 20.56 4.48 -13.36
CA ASP A 290 19.15 4.09 -13.49
C ASP A 290 18.58 3.53 -12.18
N VAL A 291 17.25 3.53 -12.05
CA VAL A 291 16.54 2.74 -11.04
C VAL A 291 16.81 1.26 -11.30
N TRP A 292 17.27 0.53 -10.29
CA TRP A 292 17.50 -0.92 -10.41
C TRP A 292 16.53 -1.71 -9.55
N LEU A 293 15.86 -2.70 -10.14
CA LEU A 293 15.01 -3.66 -9.46
C LEU A 293 15.61 -5.06 -9.61
N VAL A 294 15.91 -5.72 -8.49
CA VAL A 294 16.56 -7.04 -8.47
C VAL A 294 15.70 -8.02 -7.67
N LYS A 295 15.37 -9.16 -8.28
CA LYS A 295 14.71 -10.29 -7.61
C LYS A 295 15.71 -11.41 -7.35
N THR A 296 15.64 -11.95 -6.15
CA THR A 296 16.45 -13.10 -5.72
C THR A 296 15.57 -14.25 -5.24
N ASP A 297 16.17 -15.44 -5.15
CA ASP A 297 15.63 -16.57 -4.42
C ASP A 297 15.84 -16.42 -2.89
N SER A 298 15.41 -17.42 -2.11
CA SER A 298 15.48 -17.38 -0.65
C SER A 298 16.90 -17.50 -0.06
N VAL A 299 17.91 -17.78 -0.89
CA VAL A 299 19.32 -17.85 -0.48
C VAL A 299 20.17 -16.76 -1.13
N GLY A 300 19.53 -15.76 -1.75
CA GLY A 300 20.18 -14.57 -2.31
C GLY A 300 20.71 -14.73 -3.74
N ASN A 301 20.43 -15.83 -4.44
CA ASN A 301 20.80 -15.91 -5.86
C ASN A 301 19.88 -15.03 -6.69
N GLU A 302 20.45 -14.23 -7.59
CA GLU A 302 19.68 -13.45 -8.55
C GLU A 302 18.85 -14.36 -9.48
N LEU A 303 17.56 -14.04 -9.60
CA LEU A 303 16.63 -14.69 -10.53
C LEU A 303 16.43 -13.84 -11.78
N TRP A 304 16.23 -12.54 -11.60
CA TRP A 304 16.11 -11.56 -12.67
C TRP A 304 16.36 -10.15 -12.11
N ASN A 305 16.69 -9.22 -12.99
CA ASN A 305 16.76 -7.81 -12.68
C ASN A 305 16.25 -6.95 -13.86
N CYS A 306 15.80 -5.74 -13.59
CA CYS A 306 15.32 -4.77 -14.56
C CYS A 306 15.77 -3.36 -14.19
N THR A 307 15.96 -2.50 -15.20
CA THR A 307 16.32 -1.08 -15.02
C THR A 307 15.22 -0.17 -15.54
N PHE A 308 15.01 0.97 -14.88
CA PHE A 308 14.06 2.00 -15.28
C PHE A 308 14.70 3.38 -15.15
N GLY A 309 14.41 4.28 -16.09
CA GLY A 309 15.05 5.60 -16.12
C GLY A 309 15.18 6.15 -17.53
N GLY A 310 15.83 7.30 -17.62
CA GLY A 310 16.27 7.96 -18.84
C GLY A 310 17.77 8.18 -18.80
N SER A 311 18.28 9.05 -19.68
CA SER A 311 19.73 9.21 -19.89
C SER A 311 20.48 9.92 -18.74
N GLN A 312 19.82 10.26 -17.65
CA GLN A 312 20.38 11.06 -16.54
C GLN A 312 20.54 10.19 -15.29
N TRP A 313 20.55 10.82 -14.11
CA TRP A 313 20.60 10.13 -12.84
C TRP A 313 19.19 9.87 -12.30
N ASP A 314 18.79 8.61 -12.28
CA ASP A 314 17.54 8.14 -11.70
C ASP A 314 17.84 7.17 -10.55
N GLU A 315 17.05 7.25 -9.49
CA GLU A 315 17.30 6.49 -8.26
C GLU A 315 16.00 5.90 -7.71
N GLY A 316 15.95 4.58 -7.50
CA GLY A 316 14.88 3.93 -6.77
C GLY A 316 15.13 3.98 -5.26
N LYS A 317 14.15 4.42 -4.48
CA LYS A 317 14.31 4.57 -3.02
C LYS A 317 13.49 3.59 -2.20
N SER A 318 12.34 3.15 -2.70
CA SER A 318 11.52 2.14 -2.01
C SER A 318 10.80 1.21 -2.98
N VAL A 319 10.57 -0.02 -2.53
CA VAL A 319 9.86 -1.07 -3.27
C VAL A 319 8.90 -1.80 -2.36
N ARG A 320 7.70 -2.11 -2.87
CA ARG A 320 6.70 -2.94 -2.20
C ARG A 320 6.07 -3.93 -3.18
N GLN A 321 6.07 -5.21 -2.81
CA GLN A 321 5.26 -6.21 -3.48
C GLN A 321 3.78 -5.89 -3.25
N THR A 322 3.02 -5.85 -4.34
CA THR A 322 1.61 -5.48 -4.37
C THR A 322 0.71 -6.72 -4.28
N ALA A 323 -0.56 -6.51 -3.97
CA ALA A 323 -1.55 -7.57 -3.79
C ALA A 323 -1.78 -8.45 -5.04
N ASP A 324 -1.48 -7.92 -6.22
CA ASP A 324 -1.50 -8.62 -7.51
C ASP A 324 -0.19 -9.38 -7.82
N HIS A 325 0.71 -9.51 -6.83
CA HIS A 325 2.04 -10.12 -6.92
C HIS A 325 3.11 -9.33 -7.68
N GLY A 326 2.76 -8.19 -8.27
CA GLY A 326 3.71 -7.26 -8.87
C GLY A 326 4.49 -6.42 -7.86
N TYR A 327 5.16 -5.37 -8.34
CA TYR A 327 5.93 -4.47 -7.47
C TYR A 327 5.67 -3.01 -7.80
N PHE A 328 5.43 -2.22 -6.75
CA PHE A 328 5.36 -0.76 -6.81
C PHE A 328 6.66 -0.16 -6.27
N LEU A 329 7.23 0.77 -7.01
CA LEU A 329 8.47 1.45 -6.70
C LEU A 329 8.26 2.96 -6.76
N THR A 330 9.04 3.68 -5.97
CA THR A 330 9.18 5.12 -6.12
C THR A 330 10.60 5.59 -5.84
N GLY A 331 10.92 6.77 -6.36
CA GLY A 331 12.23 7.37 -6.28
C GLY A 331 12.27 8.69 -7.05
N ASP A 332 13.43 8.99 -7.62
CA ASP A 332 13.69 10.22 -8.36
C ASP A 332 13.95 9.94 -9.83
N TYR A 333 13.44 10.83 -10.68
CA TYR A 333 13.77 10.93 -12.09
C TYR A 333 14.44 12.27 -12.37
N THR A 334 15.57 12.31 -13.07
CA THR A 334 16.21 13.59 -13.45
C THR A 334 15.74 14.03 -14.84
N ASP A 335 15.12 15.21 -14.92
CA ASP A 335 14.70 15.78 -16.20
C ASP A 335 15.94 16.07 -17.08
N PRO A 336 16.03 15.50 -18.29
CA PRO A 336 17.22 15.68 -19.14
C PRO A 336 17.37 17.08 -19.72
N ALA A 337 16.31 17.88 -19.80
CA ALA A 337 16.32 19.24 -20.33
C ALA A 337 16.66 20.28 -19.26
N ARG A 338 16.23 20.07 -18.01
CA ARG A 338 16.36 21.04 -16.90
C ARG A 338 17.38 20.61 -15.84
N GLY A 339 17.54 19.31 -15.61
CA GLY A 339 18.42 18.73 -14.59
C GLY A 339 17.86 18.79 -13.17
N ASP A 340 16.58 19.09 -12.99
CA ASP A 340 15.87 18.96 -11.71
C ASP A 340 15.36 17.52 -11.51
N LEU A 341 15.22 17.15 -10.23
CA LEU A 341 14.62 15.88 -9.84
C LEU A 341 13.10 15.99 -9.87
N GLU A 342 12.46 14.89 -10.21
CA GLU A 342 11.01 14.72 -10.24
C GLU A 342 10.61 13.40 -9.55
N VAL A 343 9.39 13.33 -9.00
CA VAL A 343 8.91 12.09 -8.38
C VAL A 343 8.68 11.04 -9.45
N TYR A 344 9.41 9.92 -9.35
CA TYR A 344 9.24 8.78 -10.24
C TYR A 344 8.46 7.66 -9.55
N MET A 345 7.45 7.13 -10.23
CA MET A 345 6.65 6.00 -9.79
C MET A 345 6.63 4.93 -10.86
N ILE A 346 6.85 3.69 -10.47
CA ILE A 346 6.90 2.55 -11.39
C ILE A 346 6.07 1.42 -10.79
N LYS A 347 5.22 0.81 -11.61
CA LYS A 347 4.52 -0.43 -11.30
C LYS A 347 4.91 -1.49 -12.31
N THR A 348 5.22 -2.66 -11.78
CA THR A 348 5.62 -3.84 -12.55
C THR A 348 4.71 -5.02 -12.23
N ASP A 349 4.71 -6.01 -13.13
CA ASP A 349 4.18 -7.33 -12.86
C ASP A 349 5.14 -8.15 -11.97
N GLU A 350 4.79 -9.41 -11.67
CA GLU A 350 5.58 -10.28 -10.80
C GLU A 350 6.98 -10.65 -11.37
N TYR A 351 7.23 -10.38 -12.66
CA TYR A 351 8.46 -10.67 -13.38
C TYR A 351 9.31 -9.42 -13.66
N GLY A 352 8.90 -8.26 -13.14
CA GLY A 352 9.61 -7.00 -13.31
C GLY A 352 9.30 -6.28 -14.64
N LEU A 353 8.32 -6.74 -15.42
CA LEU A 353 7.89 -6.03 -16.61
C LEU A 353 7.05 -4.82 -16.22
N GLU A 354 7.36 -3.66 -16.80
CA GLU A 354 6.62 -2.42 -16.55
C GLU A 354 5.16 -2.53 -17.01
N GLU A 355 4.23 -2.30 -16.09
CA GLU A 355 2.81 -2.13 -16.38
C GLU A 355 2.49 -0.66 -16.65
N TRP A 356 3.04 0.22 -15.81
CA TRP A 356 3.03 1.66 -16.00
C TRP A 356 4.15 2.33 -15.21
N SER A 357 4.62 3.46 -15.71
CA SER A 357 5.45 4.39 -14.97
C SER A 357 4.95 5.82 -15.16
N TYR A 358 5.26 6.69 -14.21
CA TYR A 358 4.83 8.08 -14.26
C TYR A 358 5.79 8.99 -13.52
N ILE A 359 6.04 10.15 -14.12
CA ILE A 359 6.87 11.22 -13.57
C ILE A 359 5.93 12.37 -13.24
N ILE A 360 5.95 12.84 -11.99
CA ILE A 360 5.24 14.05 -11.59
C ILE A 360 6.22 15.21 -11.66
N ASP A 361 5.95 16.14 -12.58
CA ASP A 361 6.72 17.36 -12.79
C ASP A 361 5.86 18.58 -12.42
N HIS A 362 6.29 19.36 -11.43
CA HIS A 362 5.63 20.62 -11.03
C HIS A 362 6.15 21.85 -11.80
N ASN A 363 6.47 21.67 -13.08
CA ASN A 363 6.91 22.67 -14.05
C ASN A 363 8.23 23.36 -13.68
N GLY A 364 9.25 22.61 -13.28
CA GLY A 364 10.60 23.13 -13.08
C GLY A 364 10.95 23.37 -11.62
N VAL A 365 10.24 22.65 -10.75
CA VAL A 365 10.46 22.61 -9.31
C VAL A 365 11.08 21.25 -9.04
N THR A 366 12.13 21.21 -8.22
CA THR A 366 12.69 19.93 -7.79
C THR A 366 11.71 19.23 -6.85
N ASP A 367 11.30 18.03 -7.23
CA ASP A 367 10.46 17.13 -6.48
C ASP A 367 11.16 15.77 -6.33
N SER A 368 11.08 15.16 -5.14
CA SER A 368 11.75 13.90 -4.88
C SER A 368 10.83 12.91 -4.18
N GLY A 369 10.76 11.68 -4.71
CA GLY A 369 9.99 10.59 -4.14
C GLY A 369 10.85 9.81 -3.13
N SER A 370 10.46 9.78 -1.86
CA SER A 370 11.25 9.13 -0.81
C SER A 370 10.76 7.73 -0.45
N TYR A 371 9.44 7.55 -0.32
CA TYR A 371 8.87 6.28 0.10
C TYR A 371 7.46 6.07 -0.45
N GLY A 372 7.13 4.83 -0.84
CA GLY A 372 5.85 4.46 -1.42
C GLY A 372 5.25 3.21 -0.79
N ILE A 373 3.93 3.20 -0.65
CA ILE A 373 3.16 2.05 -0.17
C ILE A 373 1.95 1.79 -1.07
N GLN A 374 1.52 0.53 -1.12
CA GLN A 374 0.16 0.21 -1.56
C GLN A 374 -0.81 0.45 -0.38
N THR A 375 -1.93 1.12 -0.64
CA THR A 375 -2.97 1.39 0.35
C THR A 375 -4.03 0.29 0.37
N GLN A 376 -4.78 0.19 1.46
CA GLN A 376 -5.79 -0.87 1.68
C GLN A 376 -6.90 -0.91 0.62
N ASP A 377 -7.22 0.23 0.02
CA ASP A 377 -8.14 0.38 -1.11
C ASP A 377 -7.51 -0.05 -2.46
N GLY A 378 -6.31 -0.63 -2.44
CA GLY A 378 -5.57 -1.04 -3.64
C GLY A 378 -4.87 0.10 -4.39
N GLY A 379 -4.98 1.34 -3.90
CA GLY A 379 -4.26 2.50 -4.41
C GLY A 379 -2.82 2.57 -3.96
N TYR A 380 -2.20 3.74 -4.13
CA TYR A 380 -0.80 3.97 -3.74
C TYR A 380 -0.64 5.31 -3.06
N LEU A 381 0.18 5.36 -2.01
CA LEU A 381 0.57 6.61 -1.38
C LEU A 381 2.08 6.77 -1.45
N ILE A 382 2.52 7.94 -1.88
CA ILE A 382 3.92 8.32 -1.98
C ILE A 382 4.15 9.51 -1.07
N THR A 383 5.24 9.47 -0.29
CA THR A 383 5.79 10.64 0.41
C THR A 383 7.09 11.06 -0.22
N GLY A 384 7.37 12.35 -0.11
CA GLY A 384 8.59 12.94 -0.62
C GLY A 384 8.73 14.39 -0.21
N GLU A 385 9.36 15.15 -1.08
CA GLU A 385 9.58 16.58 -0.90
C GLU A 385 9.32 17.33 -2.21
N THR A 386 8.85 18.57 -2.08
CA THR A 386 8.63 19.47 -3.21
C THR A 386 9.18 20.85 -2.89
N GLY A 387 9.91 21.44 -3.84
CA GLY A 387 10.33 22.83 -3.74
C GLY A 387 9.15 23.80 -3.87
N LYS A 388 9.29 25.01 -3.33
CA LYS A 388 8.37 26.12 -3.65
C LYS A 388 8.95 27.00 -4.75
N TYR A 389 8.22 27.18 -5.84
CA TYR A 389 8.60 28.09 -6.94
C TYR A 389 9.06 29.47 -6.39
N ASN A 390 10.32 29.84 -6.63
CA ASN A 390 10.96 31.09 -6.19
C ASN A 390 11.21 31.28 -4.68
N LEU A 391 11.15 30.24 -3.84
CA LEU A 391 11.59 30.28 -2.45
C LEU A 391 12.53 29.09 -2.18
N ALA A 392 13.55 29.29 -1.36
CA ALA A 392 14.42 28.19 -0.88
C ALA A 392 13.69 27.30 0.15
N ALA A 393 12.38 27.14 -0.02
CA ALA A 393 11.52 26.41 0.88
C ALA A 393 11.12 25.08 0.26
N VAL A 394 11.11 24.04 1.07
CA VAL A 394 10.78 22.66 0.69
C VAL A 394 9.68 22.20 1.64
N ASP A 395 8.63 21.57 1.11
CA ASP A 395 7.56 20.99 1.91
C ASP A 395 7.54 19.46 1.74
N VAL A 396 7.00 18.76 2.74
CA VAL A 396 6.62 17.35 2.60
C VAL A 396 5.56 17.26 1.50
N LEU A 397 5.81 16.42 0.49
CA LEU A 397 4.85 16.11 -0.56
C LEU A 397 4.20 14.76 -0.26
N LEU A 398 2.87 14.69 -0.33
CA LEU A 398 2.14 13.42 -0.37
C LEU A 398 1.23 13.37 -1.60
N ILE A 399 1.32 12.28 -2.34
CA ILE A 399 0.50 12.00 -3.52
C ILE A 399 -0.23 10.67 -3.29
N LYS A 400 -1.56 10.72 -3.28
CA LYS A 400 -2.43 9.53 -3.24
C LYS A 400 -2.94 9.24 -4.63
N LEU A 401 -2.63 8.04 -5.12
CA LEU A 401 -3.23 7.45 -6.32
C LEU A 401 -4.43 6.61 -5.91
N GLN A 402 -5.47 6.65 -6.74
CA GLN A 402 -6.66 5.83 -6.56
C GLN A 402 -6.32 4.34 -6.70
N GLY A 403 -7.10 3.50 -6.02
CA GLY A 403 -7.11 2.06 -6.27
C GLY A 403 -7.74 1.72 -7.63
N ALA A 404 -7.68 0.44 -7.99
CA ALA A 404 -8.50 -0.04 -9.08
C ALA A 404 -9.97 0.01 -8.64
N ASN A 405 -10.77 0.89 -9.25
CA ASN A 405 -12.18 1.07 -8.92
C ASN A 405 -12.94 -0.27 -8.93
N ALA A 406 -13.37 -0.72 -7.76
CA ALA A 406 -14.15 -1.90 -7.53
C ALA A 406 -15.64 -1.56 -7.62
N ALA A 407 -16.38 -2.30 -8.44
CA ALA A 407 -17.82 -2.09 -8.53
C ALA A 407 -18.51 -2.32 -7.16
N PRO A 408 -19.61 -1.59 -6.87
CA PRO A 408 -20.37 -1.81 -5.66
C PRO A 408 -20.91 -3.24 -5.55
N ASN A 409 -21.19 -3.69 -4.34
CA ASN A 409 -21.90 -4.96 -4.15
C ASN A 409 -23.36 -4.88 -4.67
N ALA A 410 -23.96 -6.05 -4.91
CA ALA A 410 -25.35 -6.11 -5.35
C ALA A 410 -26.28 -5.48 -4.30
N PRO A 411 -27.19 -4.56 -4.70
CA PRO A 411 -28.09 -3.90 -3.76
C PRO A 411 -28.95 -4.88 -2.96
N VAL A 412 -28.92 -4.73 -1.64
CA VAL A 412 -29.79 -5.48 -0.73
C VAL A 412 -31.13 -4.75 -0.62
N LEU A 413 -32.19 -5.41 -1.09
CA LEU A 413 -33.56 -4.90 -1.08
C LEU A 413 -34.32 -5.46 0.12
N ASN A 414 -34.71 -4.60 1.06
CA ASN A 414 -35.43 -4.99 2.29
C ASN A 414 -36.77 -4.27 2.41
N GLY A 415 -37.86 -5.02 2.53
CA GLY A 415 -39.19 -4.45 2.73
C GLY A 415 -40.30 -5.50 2.63
N PRO A 416 -41.56 -5.09 2.47
CA PRO A 416 -42.69 -6.00 2.37
C PRO A 416 -42.53 -6.99 1.20
N THR A 417 -42.71 -8.27 1.48
CA THR A 417 -42.74 -9.35 0.46
C THR A 417 -44.15 -9.75 0.06
N SER A 418 -45.17 -9.18 0.72
CA SER A 418 -46.56 -9.34 0.33
C SER A 418 -47.42 -8.13 0.71
N GLY A 419 -48.48 -7.88 -0.05
CA GLY A 419 -49.41 -6.79 0.23
C GLY A 419 -50.66 -6.81 -0.64
N ASP A 420 -51.45 -5.74 -0.55
CA ASP A 420 -52.59 -5.50 -1.44
C ASP A 420 -52.14 -4.70 -2.66
N TYR A 421 -52.51 -5.16 -3.85
CA TYR A 421 -52.34 -4.36 -5.07
C TYR A 421 -53.03 -3.00 -4.94
N ARG A 422 -52.45 -1.97 -5.58
CA ARG A 422 -52.87 -0.55 -5.51
C ARG A 422 -52.64 0.13 -4.17
N ILE A 423 -51.98 -0.52 -3.22
CA ILE A 423 -51.40 0.13 -2.05
C ILE A 423 -49.91 0.39 -2.33
N GLU A 424 -49.44 1.54 -1.88
CA GLU A 424 -48.03 1.90 -1.98
C GLU A 424 -47.26 1.28 -0.81
N TYR A 425 -46.12 0.68 -1.13
CA TYR A 425 -45.18 0.10 -0.18
C TYR A 425 -43.80 0.70 -0.40
N SER A 426 -42.97 0.67 0.63
CA SER A 426 -41.60 1.18 0.59
C SER A 426 -40.60 0.08 0.90
N TRP A 427 -39.46 0.13 0.21
CA TRP A 427 -38.32 -0.75 0.43
C TRP A 427 -37.08 0.08 0.74
N ASN A 428 -36.32 -0.40 1.71
CA ASN A 428 -35.00 0.08 2.05
C ASN A 428 -33.99 -0.63 1.14
N ILE A 429 -33.07 0.14 0.58
CA ILE A 429 -32.10 -0.34 -0.41
C ILE A 429 -30.73 0.15 0.03
N THR A 430 -29.78 -0.77 0.11
CA THR A 430 -28.41 -0.48 0.54
C THR A 430 -27.45 -1.29 -0.30
N ALA A 431 -26.39 -0.65 -0.78
CA ALA A 431 -25.20 -1.25 -1.36
C ALA A 431 -23.97 -0.58 -0.74
N ILE A 432 -22.86 -1.29 -0.77
CA ILE A 432 -21.56 -0.81 -0.29
C ILE A 432 -20.61 -0.92 -1.46
N ASP A 433 -20.01 0.21 -1.80
CA ASP A 433 -18.82 0.28 -2.63
C ASP A 433 -17.57 -0.05 -1.79
N PRO A 434 -16.73 -1.00 -2.21
CA PRO A 434 -15.49 -1.35 -1.50
C PRO A 434 -14.52 -0.18 -1.32
N ASP A 435 -14.51 0.75 -2.25
CA ASP A 435 -13.61 1.92 -2.27
C ASP A 435 -14.27 3.13 -1.56
N SER A 436 -15.46 2.91 -0.98
CA SER A 436 -16.26 3.93 -0.30
C SER A 436 -16.72 5.08 -1.22
N ASP A 437 -16.71 4.84 -2.54
CA ASP A 437 -17.20 5.79 -3.52
C ASP A 437 -18.71 6.03 -3.39
N ASP A 438 -19.15 7.24 -3.74
CA ASP A 438 -20.56 7.53 -3.84
C ASP A 438 -21.22 6.64 -4.92
N ILE A 439 -22.43 6.16 -4.64
CA ILE A 439 -23.15 5.20 -5.47
C ILE A 439 -24.50 5.71 -5.96
N PHE A 440 -24.90 5.20 -7.11
CA PHE A 440 -26.18 5.44 -7.76
C PHE A 440 -26.98 4.14 -7.81
N TYR A 441 -28.30 4.23 -7.66
CA TYR A 441 -29.19 3.08 -7.72
C TYR A 441 -30.13 3.14 -8.93
N TYR A 442 -30.39 1.98 -9.52
CA TYR A 442 -31.40 1.73 -10.55
C TYR A 442 -32.31 0.59 -10.10
N ILE A 443 -33.63 0.81 -10.10
CA ILE A 443 -34.62 -0.18 -9.65
C ILE A 443 -35.60 -0.50 -10.78
N ASP A 444 -35.78 -1.79 -11.06
CA ASP A 444 -36.89 -2.33 -11.85
C ASP A 444 -37.87 -3.03 -10.91
N TRP A 445 -39.15 -2.66 -10.99
CA TRP A 445 -40.18 -3.15 -10.09
C TRP A 445 -40.77 -4.51 -10.50
N GLY A 446 -40.39 -5.03 -11.67
CA GLY A 446 -40.84 -6.32 -12.20
C GLY A 446 -42.23 -6.28 -12.85
N ASP A 447 -42.86 -5.10 -12.96
CA ASP A 447 -44.14 -4.87 -13.62
C ASP A 447 -44.02 -4.10 -14.95
N GLY A 448 -42.79 -3.95 -15.45
CA GLY A 448 -42.45 -3.17 -16.64
C GLY A 448 -42.19 -1.69 -16.36
N THR A 449 -42.22 -1.26 -15.10
CA THR A 449 -41.78 0.08 -14.68
C THR A 449 -40.43 0.03 -13.97
N ASN A 450 -39.62 1.07 -14.20
CA ASN A 450 -38.29 1.22 -13.60
C ASN A 450 -38.00 2.70 -13.27
N THR A 451 -36.93 2.92 -12.52
CA THR A 451 -36.41 4.26 -12.24
C THR A 451 -35.34 4.65 -13.26
N SER A 452 -35.03 5.95 -13.37
CA SER A 452 -33.69 6.32 -13.85
C SER A 452 -32.64 5.99 -12.78
N TRP A 453 -31.36 6.07 -13.14
CA TRP A 453 -30.31 6.16 -12.12
C TRP A 453 -30.63 7.33 -11.17
N SER A 454 -30.40 7.11 -9.88
CA SER A 454 -30.64 8.12 -8.85
C SER A 454 -29.62 9.27 -8.91
N MET A 455 -29.68 10.18 -7.93
CA MET A 455 -28.51 10.97 -7.57
C MET A 455 -27.49 10.11 -6.80
N ALA A 456 -26.29 10.64 -6.61
CA ALA A 456 -25.25 10.04 -5.78
C ALA A 456 -25.68 9.97 -4.31
N TYR A 457 -25.32 8.87 -3.65
CA TYR A 457 -25.47 8.63 -2.22
C TYR A 457 -24.15 8.08 -1.67
N THR A 458 -23.85 8.35 -0.40
CA THR A 458 -22.63 7.80 0.21
C THR A 458 -22.70 6.27 0.27
N SER A 459 -21.59 5.58 0.00
CA SER A 459 -21.49 4.12 0.13
C SER A 459 -22.05 3.65 1.48
N GLY A 460 -22.90 2.62 1.46
CA GLY A 460 -23.57 2.09 2.65
C GLY A 460 -24.79 2.90 3.14
N GLU A 461 -25.11 4.05 2.55
CA GLU A 461 -26.32 4.79 2.86
C GLU A 461 -27.56 3.97 2.44
N THR A 462 -28.54 3.90 3.36
CA THR A 462 -29.81 3.22 3.08
C THR A 462 -30.80 4.20 2.49
N ILE A 463 -31.21 3.97 1.25
CA ILE A 463 -32.23 4.77 0.58
C ILE A 463 -33.60 4.10 0.68
N VAL A 464 -34.66 4.92 0.65
CA VAL A 464 -36.04 4.43 0.60
C VAL A 464 -36.63 4.70 -0.78
N ARG A 465 -37.25 3.68 -1.37
CA ARG A 465 -38.04 3.80 -2.60
C ARG A 465 -39.40 3.19 -2.40
N SER A 466 -40.42 3.85 -2.95
CA SER A 466 -41.81 3.40 -2.88
C SER A 466 -42.36 3.06 -4.25
N HIS A 467 -43.23 2.06 -4.30
CA HIS A 467 -43.93 1.67 -5.52
C HIS A 467 -45.33 1.16 -5.24
N LYS A 468 -46.18 1.22 -6.28
CA LYS A 468 -47.58 0.79 -6.22
C LYS A 468 -47.91 -0.13 -7.39
N TYR A 469 -48.13 -1.41 -7.08
CA TYR A 469 -48.47 -2.41 -8.10
C TYR A 469 -49.91 -2.25 -8.62
N PRO A 470 -50.12 -2.12 -9.95
CA PRO A 470 -51.44 -1.83 -10.50
C PRO A 470 -52.38 -3.05 -10.53
N ALA A 471 -51.80 -4.26 -10.51
CA ALA A 471 -52.49 -5.53 -10.66
C ALA A 471 -52.04 -6.55 -9.60
N LYS A 472 -52.81 -7.63 -9.49
CA LYS A 472 -52.47 -8.79 -8.66
C LYS A 472 -51.43 -9.62 -9.41
N GLY A 473 -50.44 -10.14 -8.70
CA GLY A 473 -49.36 -10.89 -9.31
C GLY A 473 -48.23 -11.17 -8.33
N THR A 474 -47.24 -11.92 -8.80
CA THR A 474 -45.93 -12.01 -8.15
C THR A 474 -44.95 -11.25 -9.04
N TYR A 475 -44.20 -10.34 -8.44
CA TYR A 475 -43.24 -9.47 -9.09
C TYR A 475 -41.86 -9.73 -8.50
N THR A 476 -40.82 -9.51 -9.29
CA THR A 476 -39.43 -9.55 -8.80
C THR A 476 -38.88 -8.14 -8.95
N ILE A 477 -38.64 -7.50 -7.81
CA ILE A 477 -37.91 -6.23 -7.77
C ILE A 477 -36.45 -6.57 -8.00
N THR A 478 -35.80 -5.89 -8.95
CA THR A 478 -34.37 -5.99 -9.19
C THR A 478 -33.70 -4.64 -9.04
N GLY A 479 -32.59 -4.61 -8.32
CA GLY A 479 -31.80 -3.40 -8.09
C GLY A 479 -30.39 -3.56 -8.64
N LYS A 480 -29.85 -2.49 -9.22
CA LYS A 480 -28.44 -2.38 -9.60
C LYS A 480 -27.83 -1.13 -8.97
N ALA A 481 -26.58 -1.21 -8.54
CA ALA A 481 -25.78 -0.08 -8.13
C ALA A 481 -24.66 0.18 -9.13
N LYS A 482 -24.16 1.41 -9.14
CA LYS A 482 -22.89 1.76 -9.77
C LYS A 482 -22.22 2.88 -8.99
N ASP A 483 -20.91 2.96 -9.06
CA ASP A 483 -20.13 4.06 -8.46
C ASP A 483 -20.14 5.33 -9.36
N ILE A 484 -19.44 6.37 -8.90
CA ILE A 484 -19.20 7.63 -9.63
C ILE A 484 -18.31 7.47 -10.86
N TYR A 485 -17.55 6.38 -10.95
CA TYR A 485 -16.67 6.05 -12.07
C TYR A 485 -17.36 5.18 -13.14
N GLY A 486 -18.56 4.68 -12.84
CA GLY A 486 -19.43 3.93 -13.72
C GLY A 486 -19.28 2.41 -13.65
N ALA A 487 -18.54 1.82 -12.72
CA ALA A 487 -18.53 0.37 -12.58
C ALA A 487 -19.83 -0.11 -11.91
N GLU A 488 -20.44 -1.15 -12.47
CA GLU A 488 -21.78 -1.57 -12.10
C GLU A 488 -21.75 -2.87 -11.30
N SER A 489 -22.58 -2.95 -10.26
CA SER A 489 -22.75 -4.13 -9.42
C SER A 489 -23.40 -5.30 -10.16
N ASP A 490 -23.34 -6.49 -9.56
CA ASP A 490 -24.33 -7.53 -9.85
C ASP A 490 -25.75 -7.09 -9.47
N TRP A 491 -26.77 -7.75 -10.02
CA TRP A 491 -28.16 -7.46 -9.69
C TRP A 491 -28.55 -8.01 -8.30
N GLY A 492 -29.23 -7.20 -7.50
CA GLY A 492 -29.97 -7.62 -6.31
C GLY A 492 -31.42 -7.98 -6.64
N PHE A 493 -32.03 -8.89 -5.87
CA PHE A 493 -33.37 -9.42 -6.17
C PHE A 493 -34.25 -9.52 -4.91
N LEU A 494 -35.54 -9.17 -5.04
CA LEU A 494 -36.56 -9.42 -4.02
C LEU A 494 -37.90 -9.79 -4.67
N SER A 495 -38.49 -10.92 -4.28
CA SER A 495 -39.82 -11.33 -4.76
C SER A 495 -40.93 -10.75 -3.88
N VAL A 496 -41.95 -10.16 -4.51
CA VAL A 496 -43.09 -9.53 -3.85
C VAL A 496 -44.39 -10.08 -4.44
N THR A 497 -45.31 -10.52 -3.58
CA THR A 497 -46.60 -11.07 -4.00
C THR A 497 -47.76 -10.15 -3.62
N MET A 498 -48.62 -9.82 -4.57
CA MET A 498 -49.86 -9.07 -4.36
C MET A 498 -51.07 -10.00 -4.54
N PRO A 499 -51.39 -10.87 -3.54
CA PRO A 499 -52.33 -11.95 -3.71
C PRO A 499 -53.80 -11.49 -3.76
N CYS A 500 -54.62 -12.40 -4.25
CA CYS A 500 -56.07 -12.24 -4.33
C CYS A 500 -56.75 -12.70 -3.02
N SER A 501 -56.39 -12.15 -1.86
CA SER A 501 -57.09 -12.52 -0.62
C SER A 501 -57.68 -11.30 0.06
N SER A 502 -58.91 -10.96 -0.33
CA SER A 502 -59.83 -10.45 0.67
C SER A 502 -60.08 -11.60 1.64
N THR A 503 -59.44 -11.60 2.81
CA THR A 503 -59.95 -12.34 3.95
C THR A 503 -61.28 -11.69 4.32
N ILE A 504 -62.39 -12.17 3.72
CA ILE A 504 -63.70 -11.94 4.32
C ILE A 504 -63.66 -12.79 5.59
N PRO A 505 -63.73 -12.21 6.80
CA PRO A 505 -63.85 -12.99 8.02
C PRO A 505 -64.99 -13.99 7.80
N PHE A 506 -64.80 -15.28 8.13
CA PHE A 506 -65.84 -16.31 7.93
C PHE A 506 -67.21 -15.88 8.49
N TYR A 507 -67.18 -15.05 9.54
CA TYR A 507 -68.33 -14.37 10.12
C TYR A 507 -69.09 -13.45 9.15
N ASP A 508 -68.41 -12.62 8.36
CA ASP A 508 -69.03 -11.72 7.37
C ASP A 508 -69.59 -12.49 6.16
N PHE A 509 -68.95 -13.59 5.78
CA PHE A 509 -69.49 -14.53 4.80
C PHE A 509 -70.79 -15.15 5.31
N LEU A 510 -70.80 -15.67 6.54
CA LEU A 510 -72.00 -16.22 7.18
C LEU A 510 -73.11 -15.18 7.31
N ILE A 511 -72.82 -13.94 7.71
CA ILE A 511 -73.84 -12.87 7.78
C ILE A 511 -74.45 -12.61 6.41
N LYS A 512 -73.65 -12.56 5.34
CA LYS A 512 -74.18 -12.36 3.97
C LYS A 512 -75.01 -13.55 3.50
N VAL A 513 -74.61 -14.78 3.83
CA VAL A 513 -75.39 -15.99 3.55
C VAL A 513 -76.70 -16.00 4.32
N PHE A 514 -76.70 -15.68 5.63
CA PHE A 514 -77.91 -15.65 6.45
C PHE A 514 -78.85 -14.48 6.12
N LYS A 515 -78.33 -13.33 5.69
CA LYS A 515 -79.16 -12.24 5.15
C LYS A 515 -79.83 -12.62 3.83
N ARG A 516 -79.18 -13.44 3.00
CA ARG A 516 -79.71 -13.86 1.69
C ARG A 516 -80.62 -15.08 1.77
N PHE A 517 -80.44 -15.91 2.79
CA PHE A 517 -81.26 -17.09 3.07
C PHE A 517 -81.75 -17.07 4.53
N PRO A 518 -82.74 -16.23 4.88
CA PRO A 518 -83.23 -16.12 6.26
C PRO A 518 -83.80 -17.44 6.82
N ASN A 519 -84.17 -18.38 5.95
CA ASN A 519 -84.68 -19.71 6.32
C ASN A 519 -83.59 -20.79 6.42
N ALA A 520 -82.31 -20.47 6.23
CA ALA A 520 -81.22 -21.45 6.34
C ALA A 520 -80.93 -21.83 7.81
N LEU A 521 -81.15 -20.90 8.75
CA LEU A 521 -80.85 -21.10 10.17
C LEU A 521 -81.74 -22.18 10.85
N PRO A 522 -83.08 -22.22 10.62
CA PRO A 522 -83.92 -23.29 11.14
C PRO A 522 -83.59 -24.68 10.58
N ILE A 523 -83.19 -24.76 9.32
CA ILE A 523 -82.82 -26.02 8.64
C ILE A 523 -81.49 -26.57 9.19
N LEU A 524 -80.51 -25.68 9.42
CA LEU A 524 -79.23 -26.07 10.03
C LEU A 524 -79.39 -26.53 11.48
N ARG A 525 -80.28 -25.92 12.27
CA ARG A 525 -80.59 -26.41 13.63
C ARG A 525 -81.20 -27.82 13.62
N TYR A 526 -82.09 -28.10 12.67
CA TYR A 526 -82.71 -29.43 12.54
C TYR A 526 -81.69 -30.50 12.09
N LEU A 527 -80.73 -30.14 11.22
CA LEU A 527 -79.70 -31.06 10.72
C LEU A 527 -78.56 -31.32 11.71
N PHE A 528 -78.22 -30.36 12.57
CA PHE A 528 -77.08 -30.44 13.49
C PHE A 528 -77.46 -30.59 14.98
N GLY A 529 -78.76 -30.65 15.32
CA GLY A 529 -79.23 -30.90 16.69
C GLY A 529 -78.85 -29.80 17.69
N LEU A 530 -78.75 -28.55 17.23
CA LEU A 530 -78.40 -27.36 18.01
C LEU A 530 -79.61 -26.50 18.40
#